data_AF-A0ABD7L1Z7-F1
#
_entry.id   AF-A0ABD7L1Z7-F1
#
_cell.length_a   1.000
_cell.length_b   1.000
_cell.length_c   1.000
_cell.angle_alpha   90.00
_cell.angle_beta   90.00
_cell.angle_gamma   90.00
#
_symmetry.space_group_name_H-M   'P 1'
#
loop_
_entity.id
_entity.type
_entity.pdbx_description
1 polymer ?
#
loop_
_entity_poly.entity_id
_entity_poly.type
_entity_poly.pdbx_seq_one_letter_code
_entity_poly.pdbx_strand_id
1 'polypeptide(L)' 'MVLDEERISMKIQAMGRAVMELSLADLPMTQQNIIDKLEQYRKETGNVIGKGVNRDAAELVRKGQ' A
#
# COMPACT_ATOMS: atom_id res chain seq x y z
N MET A 1 7.91 -14.45 18.32
CA MET A 1 7.98 -13.54 17.16
C MET A 1 6.58 -13.44 16.57
N VAL A 2 5.83 -12.38 16.90
CA VAL A 2 4.44 -12.14 16.43
C VAL A 2 4.40 -10.96 15.43
N LEU A 3 5.57 -10.45 15.04
CA LEU A 3 5.70 -9.22 14.25
C LEU A 3 5.52 -9.42 12.74
N ASP A 4 5.50 -10.65 12.23
CA ASP A 4 5.46 -10.90 10.77
C ASP A 4 4.04 -10.91 10.20
N GLU A 5 3.11 -11.63 10.84
CA GLU A 5 1.72 -11.74 10.34
C GLU A 5 0.97 -10.41 10.39
N GLU A 6 1.13 -9.64 11.47
CA GLU A 6 0.48 -8.34 11.60
C GLU A 6 1.00 -7.36 10.55
N ARG A 7 2.32 -7.33 10.32
CA ARG A 7 2.93 -6.48 9.29
C ARG A 7 2.52 -6.89 7.88
N ILE A 8 2.44 -8.19 7.60
CA ILE A 8 1.96 -8.71 6.31
C ILE A 8 0.48 -8.33 6.12
N SER A 9 -0.35 -8.54 7.14
CA SER A 9 -1.78 -8.17 7.11
C SER A 9 -1.96 -6.68 6.81
N MET A 10 -1.19 -5.81 7.47
CA MET A 10 -1.21 -4.36 7.20
C MET A 10 -0.81 -4.01 5.77
N LYS A 11 0.19 -4.69 5.19
CA LYS A 11 0.60 -4.47 3.79
C LYS A 11 -0.50 -4.91 2.81
N ILE A 12 -1.11 -6.08 3.05
CA ILE A 12 -2.23 -6.60 2.26
C ILE A 12 -3.41 -5.62 2.32
N GLN A 13 -3.73 -5.10 3.50
CA GLN A 13 -4.78 -4.09 3.67
C GLN A 13 -4.49 -2.81 2.88
N ALA A 14 -3.25 -2.30 2.94
CA ALA A 14 -2.86 -1.10 2.19
C ALA A 14 -2.97 -1.30 0.68
N MET A 15 -2.50 -2.44 0.16
CA MET A 15 -2.59 -2.77 -1.27
C MET A 15 -4.04 -3.00 -1.71
N GLY A 16 -4.81 -3.76 -0.93
CA GLY A 16 -6.23 -4.00 -1.19
C GLY A 16 -7.03 -2.70 -1.23
N ARG A 17 -6.77 -1.78 -0.29
CA ARG A 17 -7.35 -0.43 -0.31
C ARG A 17 -6.99 0.34 -1.57
N ALA A 18 -5.72 0.34 -2.00
CA ALA A 18 -5.29 1.01 -3.24
C ALA A 18 -6.04 0.47 -4.46
N VAL A 19 -6.17 -0.85 -4.60
CA VAL A 19 -6.91 -1.49 -5.69
C VAL A 19 -8.40 -1.12 -5.66
N MET A 20 -9.04 -1.18 -4.49
CA MET A 20 -10.45 -0.80 -4.33
C MET A 20 -10.69 0.67 -4.67
N GLU A 21 -9.85 1.60 -4.18
CA GLU A 21 -10.01 3.03 -4.47
C GLU A 21 -9.83 3.34 -5.96
N LEU A 22 -8.89 2.68 -6.65
CA LEU A 22 -8.73 2.83 -8.10
C LEU A 22 -9.95 2.30 -8.86
N SER A 23 -10.46 1.13 -8.46
CA SER A 23 -11.66 0.54 -9.07
C SER A 23 -12.91 1.39 -8.86
N LEU A 24 -13.11 1.95 -7.66
CA LEU A 24 -14.26 2.82 -7.36
C LEU A 24 -14.17 4.17 -8.09
N ALA A 25 -12.96 4.63 -8.41
CA ALA A 25 -12.72 5.85 -9.15
C ALA A 25 -12.71 5.65 -10.68
N ASP A 26 -12.98 4.43 -11.17
CA ASP A 26 -12.87 4.04 -12.58
C ASP A 26 -11.49 4.38 -13.19
N LEU A 27 -10.43 4.27 -12.37
CA LEU A 27 -9.06 4.53 -12.77
C LEU A 27 -8.35 3.22 -13.15
N PRO A 28 -7.45 3.24 -14.15
CA PRO A 28 -6.70 2.06 -14.54
C PRO A 28 -5.93 1.44 -13.37
N MET A 29 -6.00 0.11 -13.20
CA MET A 29 -5.22 -0.63 -12.21
C MET A 29 -3.81 -0.93 -12.72
N THR A 30 -3.03 0.11 -13.02
CA THR A 30 -1.62 -0.06 -13.40
C THR A 30 -0.74 -0.17 -12.16
N GLN A 31 0.42 -0.82 -12.30
CA GLN A 31 1.43 -0.89 -11.24
C GLN A 31 1.80 0.52 -10.71
N GLN A 32 1.93 1.49 -11.61
CA GLN A 32 2.22 2.89 -11.26
C GLN A 32 1.10 3.52 -10.43
N ASN A 33 -0.16 3.37 -10.84
CA ASN A 33 -1.30 3.95 -10.11
C ASN A 33 -1.43 3.38 -8.70
N ILE A 34 -1.13 2.09 -8.51
CA ILE A 34 -1.11 1.44 -7.19
C ILE A 34 0.03 2.03 -6.34
N ILE A 35 1.22 2.18 -6.91
CA ILE A 35 2.37 2.81 -6.22
C ILE A 35 2.03 4.25 -5.79
N ASP A 36 1.42 5.03 -6.69
CA ASP A 36 1.07 6.43 -6.43
C ASP A 36 0.06 6.53 -5.27
N LYS A 37 -0.93 5.64 -5.22
CA LYS A 37 -1.87 5.54 -4.09
C LYS A 37 -1.18 5.20 -2.78
N LEU A 38 -0.25 4.25 -2.78
CA LEU A 38 0.49 3.88 -1.57
C LEU A 38 1.40 5.03 -1.09
N GLU A 39 2.04 5.77 -1.99
CA GLU A 39 2.81 6.98 -1.63
C GLU A 39 1.90 8.11 -1.15
N GLN A 40 0.68 8.24 -1.71
CA GLN A 40 -0.33 9.16 -1.19
C GLN A 40 -0.71 8.81 0.26
N TYR A 41 -1.05 7.54 0.53
CA TYR A 41 -1.37 7.08 1.89
C TYR A 41 -0.22 7.31 2.86
N ARG A 42 1.02 7.13 2.42
CA ARG A 42 2.21 7.43 3.21
C ARG A 42 2.31 8.90 3.61
N LYS A 43 1.94 9.83 2.71
CA LYS A 43 1.94 11.28 3.00
C LYS A 43 0.81 11.65 3.97
N GLU A 44 -0.37 11.05 3.79
CA GLU A 44 -1.55 11.29 4.62
C GLU A 44 -1.44 10.67 6.02
N THR A 45 -0.73 9.55 6.14
CA THR A 45 -0.56 8.85 7.41
C THR A 45 0.39 9.62 8.33
N GLY A 46 -0.08 10.06 9.49
CA GLY A 46 0.73 10.80 10.47
C GLY A 46 1.76 9.95 11.23
N ASN A 47 1.50 8.66 11.43
CA ASN A 47 2.32 7.79 12.28
C ASN A 47 3.41 7.02 11.49
N VAL A 48 4.54 6.73 12.16
CA VAL A 48 5.71 6.09 11.54
C VAL A 48 5.44 4.66 11.08
N ILE A 49 4.60 3.92 11.81
CA ILE A 49 4.29 2.50 11.50
C ILE A 49 3.57 2.41 10.16
N GLY A 50 2.48 3.16 9.99
CA GLY A 50 1.71 3.17 8.75
C GLY A 50 2.48 3.79 7.58
N LYS A 51 3.36 4.78 7.82
CA LYS A 51 4.30 5.26 6.80
C LYS A 51 5.23 4.14 6.30
N GLY A 52 5.75 3.32 7.22
CA GLY A 52 6.57 2.16 6.88
C GLY A 52 5.80 1.12 6.08
N VAL A 53 4.58 0.77 6.51
CA VAL A 53 3.71 -0.19 5.79
C VAL A 53 3.46 0.27 4.35
N ASN A 54 3.06 1.53 4.15
CA ASN A 54 2.78 2.05 2.81
C ASN A 54 4.03 2.08 1.92
N ARG A 55 5.19 2.45 2.47
CA ARG A 55 6.47 2.42 1.74
C ARG A 55 6.83 1.01 1.31
N ASP A 56 6.78 0.06 2.24
CA ASP A 56 7.17 -1.31 1.97
C ASP A 56 6.18 -1.96 0.99
N ALA A 57 4.89 -1.69 1.09
CA ALA A 57 3.89 -2.12 0.12
C ALA A 57 4.16 -1.56 -1.28
N ALA A 58 4.50 -0.26 -1.39
CA ALA A 58 4.85 0.36 -2.67
C ALA A 58 6.13 -0.27 -3.26
N GLU A 59 7.08 -0.64 -2.42
CA GLU A 59 8.30 -1.32 -2.84
C GLU A 59 8.04 -2.74 -3.33
N LEU A 60 7.17 -3.52 -2.67
CA LEU A 60 6.73 -4.84 -3.13
C LEU A 60 6.07 -4.74 -4.51
N VAL A 61 5.13 -3.81 -4.68
CA VAL A 61 4.46 -3.59 -5.98
C VAL A 61 5.47 -3.16 -7.04
N ARG A 62 6.45 -2.32 -6.71
CA ARG A 62 7.50 -1.85 -7.66
C ARG A 62 8.42 -2.98 -8.09
N LYS A 63 8.80 -3.87 -7.18
CA LYS A 63 9.75 -4.97 -7.44
C LYS A 63 9.06 -6.26 -7.93
N GLY A 64 7.76 -6.41 -7.68
CA GLY A 64 7.02 -7.65 -7.94
C GLY A 64 7.50 -8.83 -7.08
N GLN A 65 7.98 -8.55 -5.87
CA GLN A 65 8.53 -9.53 -4.91
C GLN A 65 7.66 -9.62 -3.66
#